data_AF-A0A554J4J2-F1
#
_entry.id   AF-A0A554J4J2-F1
#
_cell.length_a   1.000
_cell.length_b   1.000
_cell.length_c   1.000
_cell.angle_alpha   90.00
_cell.angle_beta   90.00
_cell.angle_gamma   90.00
#
_symmetry.space_group_name_H-M   'P 1'
#
loop_
_entity.id
_entity.type
_entity.pdbx_description
1 polymer ?
#
loop_
_entity_poly.entity_id
_entity_poly.type
_entity_poly.pdbx_seq_one_letter_code
_entity_poly.pdbx_strand_id
1 'polypeptide(L)'
;TGAIRELKKIVADPSANEVFRSYAVMRMGSIFYVYGYGQYAGPIVEETFKGEPYASFRKDGDIYLAYRRLFEYSSSFYPVALSELRIADWYANDIRSKAASSTKAAGPTYDELRPELEIVLKKLASAARDAKRVEKDPNEMGLLPDIYVRQGEIIAKLAFLARAAGEPVLTQVGKQGITFEIAEKSYKQALFLRSTQGAEKGLDGMERFMYASYLQRYFPERESDIKEIIAPFYKTNVYQTAPVSIFLRAQSNADTWMNKSLVGMAAIDPQFKGFLMSMGWTEADF
;
A
#
# COMPACT_ATOMS: atom_id res chain seq x y z
N THR A 1 -1.07 22.18 6.80
CA THR A 1 -2.04 22.75 5.84
C THR A 1 -1.40 23.63 4.78
N GLY A 2 -0.32 24.40 5.07
CA GLY A 2 0.38 25.21 4.06
C GLY A 2 0.81 24.46 2.79
N ALA A 3 1.37 23.26 2.92
CA ALA A 3 1.72 22.41 1.77
C ALA A 3 0.53 22.10 0.85
N ILE A 4 -0.66 21.86 1.40
CA ILE A 4 -1.87 21.57 0.61
C ILE A 4 -2.23 22.79 -0.26
N ARG A 5 -2.08 24.01 0.27
CA ARG A 5 -2.35 25.24 -0.49
C ARG A 5 -1.39 25.42 -1.66
N GLU A 6 -0.10 25.16 -1.46
CA GLU A 6 0.89 25.24 -2.54
C GLU A 6 0.63 24.19 -3.62
N LEU A 7 0.27 22.96 -3.23
CA LEU A 7 -0.11 21.92 -4.19
C LEU A 7 -1.34 22.33 -5.01
N LYS A 8 -2.36 22.96 -4.40
CA LYS A 8 -3.51 23.48 -5.15
C LYS A 8 -3.14 24.54 -6.17
N LYS A 9 -2.14 25.39 -5.89
CA LYS A 9 -1.64 26.38 -6.87
C LYS A 9 -1.04 25.68 -8.10
N ILE A 10 -0.26 24.62 -7.90
CA ILE A 10 0.28 23.81 -9.00
C ILE A 10 -0.85 23.19 -9.83
N VAL A 11 -1.89 22.67 -9.18
CA VAL A 11 -3.04 22.07 -9.89
C VAL A 11 -3.82 23.10 -10.69
N ALA A 12 -3.97 24.32 -10.16
CA ALA A 12 -4.70 25.41 -10.80
C ALA A 12 -3.92 26.08 -11.94
N ASP A 13 -2.60 25.91 -12.02
CA ASP A 13 -1.76 26.45 -13.09
C ASP A 13 -1.94 25.64 -14.38
N PRO A 14 -2.56 26.20 -15.44
CA PRO A 14 -2.74 25.49 -16.70
C PRO A 14 -1.44 25.32 -17.49
N SER A 15 -0.38 26.08 -17.16
CA SER A 15 0.94 25.94 -17.79
C SER A 15 1.78 24.83 -17.17
N ALA A 16 1.40 24.34 -15.99
CA ALA A 16 2.08 23.23 -15.35
C ALA A 16 1.84 21.91 -16.09
N ASN A 17 2.90 21.09 -16.20
CA ASN A 17 2.84 19.77 -16.80
C ASN A 17 1.78 18.88 -16.12
N GLU A 18 0.99 18.13 -16.89
CA GLU A 18 -0.09 17.27 -16.39
C GLU A 18 0.39 16.23 -15.37
N VAL A 19 1.61 15.72 -15.51
CA VAL A 19 2.25 14.81 -14.55
C VAL A 19 2.44 15.51 -13.20
N PHE A 20 2.92 16.76 -13.20
CA PHE A 20 3.10 17.55 -11.97
C PHE A 20 1.76 17.92 -11.33
N ARG A 21 0.75 18.27 -12.13
CA ARG A 21 -0.62 18.50 -11.64
C ARG A 21 -1.19 17.25 -11.00
N SER A 22 -1.01 16.08 -11.63
CA SER A 22 -1.42 14.79 -11.07
C SER A 22 -0.68 14.47 -9.76
N TYR A 23 0.64 14.61 -9.72
CA TYR A 23 1.43 14.42 -8.50
C TYR A 23 1.01 15.38 -7.39
N ALA A 24 0.69 16.64 -7.71
CA ALA A 24 0.25 17.60 -6.72
C ALA A 24 -1.04 17.14 -6.02
N VAL A 25 -2.02 16.64 -6.80
CA VAL A 25 -3.25 16.04 -6.25
C VAL A 25 -2.97 14.77 -5.45
N MET A 26 -2.15 13.86 -5.99
CA MET A 26 -1.76 12.63 -5.30
C MET A 26 -1.04 12.92 -3.96
N ARG A 27 -0.20 13.95 -3.90
CA ARG A 27 0.48 14.38 -2.67
C ARG A 27 -0.49 14.97 -1.65
N MET A 28 -1.50 15.74 -2.07
CA MET A 28 -2.59 16.17 -1.17
C MET A 28 -3.27 14.98 -0.51
N GLY A 29 -3.61 13.94 -1.29
CA GLY A 29 -4.16 12.70 -0.75
C GLY A 29 -3.18 11.97 0.18
N SER A 30 -1.91 11.91 -0.18
CA SER A 30 -0.88 11.21 0.62
C SER A 30 -0.65 11.85 1.99
N ILE A 31 -0.77 13.19 2.11
CA ILE A 31 -0.66 13.90 3.39
C ILE A 31 -1.68 13.38 4.40
N PHE A 32 -2.90 13.07 3.97
CA PHE A 32 -3.92 12.48 4.85
C PHE A 32 -3.54 11.07 5.31
N TYR A 33 -2.98 10.23 4.44
CA TYR A 33 -2.57 8.89 4.87
C TYR A 33 -1.38 8.87 5.82
N VAL A 34 -0.56 9.92 5.81
CA VAL A 34 0.60 10.03 6.72
C VAL A 34 0.23 10.73 8.02
N TYR A 35 -0.59 11.79 7.97
CA TYR A 35 -0.85 12.68 9.11
C TYR A 35 -2.34 12.80 9.47
N GLY A 36 -3.23 12.09 8.78
CA GLY A 36 -4.68 12.16 8.94
C GLY A 36 -5.23 11.36 10.12
N TYR A 37 -4.38 10.94 11.04
CA TYR A 37 -4.76 10.32 12.31
C TYR A 37 -4.46 11.30 13.46
N GLY A 38 -5.38 11.40 14.41
CA GLY A 38 -5.23 12.26 15.59
C GLY A 38 -5.51 13.74 15.32
N GLN A 39 -4.85 14.62 16.09
CA GLN A 39 -5.19 16.06 16.17
C GLN A 39 -5.04 16.85 14.86
N TYR A 40 -4.30 16.33 13.88
CA TYR A 40 -4.08 16.99 12.59
C TYR A 40 -5.10 16.60 11.51
N ALA A 41 -5.92 15.57 11.76
CA ALA A 41 -6.86 15.04 10.79
C ALA A 41 -7.87 16.09 10.30
N GLY A 42 -8.52 16.80 11.23
CA GLY A 42 -9.52 17.83 10.92
C GLY A 42 -8.97 18.94 10.01
N PRO A 43 -7.90 19.64 10.41
CA PRO A 43 -7.29 20.70 9.60
C PRO A 43 -6.82 20.24 8.21
N ILE A 44 -6.29 19.01 8.09
CA ILE A 44 -5.86 18.46 6.79
C ILE A 44 -7.07 18.24 5.88
N VAL A 45 -8.13 17.60 6.40
CA VAL A 45 -9.35 17.32 5.64
C VAL A 45 -10.03 18.62 5.21
N GLU A 46 -10.17 19.58 6.12
CA GLU A 46 -10.77 20.88 5.82
C GLU A 46 -10.01 21.59 4.71
N GLU A 47 -8.68 21.69 4.82
CA GLU A 47 -7.86 22.37 3.81
C GLU A 47 -7.88 21.64 2.46
N THR A 48 -7.79 20.31 2.45
CA THR A 48 -7.81 19.50 1.21
C THR A 48 -9.10 19.73 0.43
N PHE A 49 -10.26 19.72 1.10
CA PHE A 49 -11.55 19.83 0.44
C PHE A 49 -12.15 21.24 0.43
N LYS A 50 -11.33 22.26 0.74
CA LYS A 50 -11.72 23.66 0.61
C LYS A 50 -11.76 24.11 -0.86
N GLY A 51 -12.90 24.68 -1.28
CA GLY A 51 -13.12 25.26 -2.61
C GLY A 51 -13.32 24.22 -3.72
N GLU A 52 -13.86 24.64 -4.86
CA GLU A 52 -14.02 23.78 -6.03
C GLU A 52 -12.68 23.54 -6.76
N PRO A 53 -12.48 22.36 -7.40
CA PRO A 53 -13.43 21.24 -7.50
C PRO A 53 -13.49 20.34 -6.25
N TYR A 54 -12.62 20.56 -5.26
CA TYR A 54 -12.42 19.63 -4.14
C TYR A 54 -13.62 19.51 -3.20
N ALA A 55 -14.35 20.61 -2.96
CA ALA A 55 -15.54 20.62 -2.10
C ALA A 55 -16.60 19.63 -2.60
N SER A 56 -16.75 19.48 -3.92
CA SER A 56 -17.70 18.54 -4.52
C SER A 56 -17.42 17.07 -4.21
N PHE A 57 -16.19 16.71 -3.84
CA PHE A 57 -15.82 15.33 -3.54
C PHE A 57 -16.42 14.84 -2.22
N ARG A 58 -16.75 15.75 -1.29
CA ARG A 58 -17.28 15.44 0.05
C ARG A 58 -18.80 15.24 0.13
N LYS A 59 -19.52 15.29 -1.00
CA LYS A 59 -21.00 15.34 -1.04
C LYS A 59 -21.72 14.23 -0.26
N ASP A 60 -21.08 13.08 -0.04
CA ASP A 60 -21.72 11.90 0.56
C ASP A 60 -21.29 11.64 2.01
N GLY A 61 -20.55 12.55 2.65
CA GLY A 61 -20.13 12.43 4.05
C GLY A 61 -19.03 11.39 4.34
N ASP A 62 -18.81 10.43 3.43
CA ASP A 62 -17.72 9.45 3.53
C ASP A 62 -16.37 10.07 3.13
N ILE A 63 -15.48 10.22 4.12
CA ILE A 63 -14.15 10.78 3.92
C ILE A 63 -13.26 9.91 3.05
N TYR A 64 -13.36 8.58 3.14
CA TYR A 64 -12.56 7.67 2.33
C TYR A 64 -13.00 7.71 0.88
N LEU A 65 -14.31 7.81 0.64
CA LEU A 65 -14.85 8.06 -0.70
C LEU A 65 -14.41 9.41 -1.26
N ALA A 66 -14.37 10.47 -0.43
CA ALA A 66 -13.88 11.78 -0.85
C ALA A 66 -12.41 11.73 -1.28
N TYR A 67 -11.55 11.00 -0.54
CA TYR A 67 -10.17 10.79 -0.94
C TYR A 67 -10.07 9.91 -2.19
N ARG A 68 -10.90 8.87 -2.36
CA ARG A 68 -10.94 8.10 -3.61
C ARG A 68 -11.19 9.00 -4.81
N ARG A 69 -12.20 9.88 -4.74
CA ARG A 69 -12.50 10.89 -5.77
C ARG A 69 -11.33 11.85 -6.01
N LEU A 70 -10.59 12.21 -4.96
CA LEU A 70 -9.38 13.02 -5.10
C LEU A 70 -8.29 12.30 -5.93
N PHE A 71 -8.08 10.99 -5.73
CA PHE A 71 -7.14 10.23 -6.56
C PHE A 71 -7.69 9.98 -7.98
N GLU A 72 -8.99 9.77 -8.15
CA GLU A 72 -9.62 9.74 -9.48
C GLU A 72 -9.45 11.07 -10.22
N TYR A 73 -9.53 12.20 -9.51
CA TYR A 73 -9.22 13.52 -10.05
C TYR A 73 -7.74 13.66 -10.44
N SER A 74 -6.80 13.19 -9.61
CA SER A 74 -5.38 13.07 -9.99
C SER A 74 -5.20 12.27 -11.28
N SER A 75 -5.84 11.10 -11.37
CA SER A 75 -5.79 10.20 -12.53
C SER A 75 -6.31 10.86 -13.82
N SER A 76 -7.25 11.80 -13.70
CA SER A 76 -7.80 12.53 -14.85
C SER A 76 -6.81 13.47 -15.54
N PHE A 77 -5.77 13.93 -14.84
CA PHE A 77 -4.66 14.68 -15.44
C PHE A 77 -3.65 13.74 -16.08
N TYR A 78 -3.15 12.78 -15.30
CA TYR A 78 -2.16 11.80 -15.75
C TYR A 78 -2.19 10.59 -14.81
N PRO A 79 -2.10 9.34 -15.32
CA PRO A 79 -2.19 8.12 -14.50
C PRO A 79 -0.86 7.81 -13.77
N VAL A 80 -0.48 8.65 -12.81
CA VAL A 80 0.71 8.41 -11.96
C VAL A 80 0.53 7.15 -11.11
N ALA A 81 1.57 6.34 -11.00
CA ALA A 81 1.49 4.96 -10.50
C ALA A 81 0.89 4.85 -9.10
N LEU A 82 1.33 5.69 -8.17
CA LEU A 82 0.83 5.65 -6.79
C LEU A 82 -0.65 6.06 -6.69
N SER A 83 -1.14 6.96 -7.56
CA SER A 83 -2.56 7.32 -7.62
C SER A 83 -3.40 6.17 -8.18
N GLU A 84 -2.95 5.58 -9.30
CA GLU A 84 -3.61 4.43 -9.89
C GLU A 84 -3.66 3.23 -8.92
N LEU A 85 -2.58 2.95 -8.20
CA LEU A 85 -2.51 1.89 -7.20
C LEU A 85 -3.41 2.16 -6.00
N ARG A 86 -3.58 3.42 -5.57
CA ARG A 86 -4.57 3.76 -4.53
C ARG A 86 -5.98 3.45 -5.00
N ILE A 87 -6.34 3.86 -6.23
CA ILE A 87 -7.66 3.54 -6.81
C ILE A 87 -7.86 2.04 -6.91
N ALA A 88 -6.86 1.30 -7.41
CA ALA A 88 -6.89 -0.16 -7.48
C ALA A 88 -7.09 -0.81 -6.10
N ASP A 89 -6.41 -0.32 -5.06
CA ASP A 89 -6.55 -0.87 -3.71
C ASP A 89 -7.97 -0.68 -3.15
N TRP A 90 -8.60 0.48 -3.39
CA TRP A 90 -10.01 0.69 -3.02
C TRP A 90 -10.93 -0.33 -3.67
N TYR A 91 -10.86 -0.48 -4.99
CA TYR A 91 -11.70 -1.44 -5.69
C TYR A 91 -11.40 -2.90 -5.31
N ALA A 92 -10.14 -3.23 -5.00
CA ALA A 92 -9.80 -4.54 -4.46
C ALA A 92 -10.38 -4.77 -3.05
N ASN A 93 -10.49 -3.72 -2.23
CA ASN A 93 -11.19 -3.79 -0.94
C ASN A 93 -12.72 -3.91 -1.12
N ASP A 94 -13.32 -3.26 -2.11
CA ASP A 94 -14.74 -3.41 -2.43
C ASP A 94 -15.05 -4.85 -2.87
N ILE A 95 -14.22 -5.43 -3.74
CA ILE A 95 -14.30 -6.85 -4.12
C ILE A 95 -14.24 -7.75 -2.88
N ARG A 96 -13.28 -7.50 -1.98
CA ARG A 96 -13.15 -8.26 -0.73
C ARG A 96 -14.40 -8.13 0.14
N SER A 97 -14.92 -6.92 0.30
CA SER A 97 -16.10 -6.66 1.12
C SER A 97 -17.33 -7.37 0.56
N LYS A 98 -17.55 -7.31 -0.76
CA LYS A 98 -18.63 -8.05 -1.44
C LYS A 98 -18.49 -9.55 -1.24
N ALA A 99 -17.26 -10.08 -1.33
CA ALA A 99 -17.00 -11.49 -1.08
C ALA A 99 -17.29 -11.90 0.37
N ALA A 100 -16.90 -11.06 1.34
CA ALA A 100 -17.15 -11.31 2.76
C ALA A 100 -18.64 -11.17 3.15
N SER A 101 -19.39 -10.29 2.48
CA SER A 101 -20.82 -10.10 2.71
C SER A 101 -21.72 -11.06 1.91
N SER A 102 -21.13 -11.91 1.07
CA SER A 102 -21.91 -12.86 0.26
C SER A 102 -22.55 -13.91 1.15
N THR A 103 -23.88 -14.01 1.09
CA THR A 103 -24.66 -15.06 1.78
C THR A 103 -24.65 -16.39 1.01
N LYS A 104 -24.12 -16.41 -0.21
CA LYS A 104 -24.00 -17.63 -1.01
C LYS A 104 -22.92 -18.53 -0.45
N ALA A 105 -23.23 -19.83 -0.29
CA ALA A 105 -22.26 -20.84 0.12
C ALA A 105 -21.05 -20.94 -0.83
N ALA A 106 -21.26 -20.65 -2.12
CA ALA A 106 -20.20 -20.66 -3.14
C ALA A 106 -19.44 -19.31 -3.27
N GLY A 107 -19.77 -18.30 -2.47
CA GLY A 107 -19.24 -16.94 -2.63
C GLY A 107 -19.79 -16.20 -3.86
N PRO A 108 -19.25 -14.99 -4.16
CA PRO A 108 -19.62 -14.25 -5.36
C PRO A 108 -19.07 -14.91 -6.63
N THR A 109 -19.81 -14.80 -7.73
CA THR A 109 -19.34 -15.30 -9.04
C THR A 109 -18.34 -14.34 -9.68
N TYR A 110 -17.60 -14.80 -10.69
CA TYR A 110 -16.72 -13.93 -11.48
C TYR A 110 -17.48 -12.74 -12.08
N ASP A 111 -18.67 -12.94 -12.63
CA ASP A 111 -19.47 -11.88 -13.24
C ASP A 111 -19.91 -10.81 -12.22
N GLU A 112 -20.11 -11.19 -10.96
CA GLU A 112 -20.45 -10.25 -9.86
C GLU A 112 -19.25 -9.38 -9.45
N LEU A 113 -18.03 -9.89 -9.63
CA LEU A 113 -16.78 -9.19 -9.29
C LEU A 113 -16.16 -8.48 -10.50
N ARG A 114 -16.57 -8.84 -11.73
CA ARG A 114 -15.95 -8.40 -12.98
C ARG A 114 -15.87 -6.87 -13.12
N PRO A 115 -16.92 -6.07 -12.84
CA PRO A 115 -16.84 -4.63 -13.05
C PRO A 115 -15.72 -3.95 -12.24
N GLU A 116 -15.59 -4.29 -10.95
CA GLU A 116 -14.51 -3.75 -10.12
C GLU A 116 -13.15 -4.35 -10.50
N LEU A 117 -13.11 -5.64 -10.87
CA LEU A 117 -11.87 -6.28 -11.30
C LEU A 117 -11.29 -5.60 -12.54
N GLU A 118 -12.12 -5.29 -13.54
CA GLU A 118 -11.70 -4.57 -14.75
C GLU A 118 -11.08 -3.20 -14.42
N ILE A 119 -11.63 -2.50 -13.42
CA ILE A 119 -11.05 -1.25 -12.92
C ILE A 119 -9.68 -1.52 -12.31
N VAL A 120 -9.55 -2.50 -11.41
CA VAL A 120 -8.26 -2.84 -10.79
C VAL A 120 -7.21 -3.19 -11.83
N LEU A 121 -7.52 -4.01 -12.83
CA LEU A 121 -6.60 -4.38 -13.90
C LEU A 121 -6.16 -3.17 -14.73
N LYS A 122 -7.11 -2.30 -15.10
CA LYS A 122 -6.81 -1.07 -15.84
C LYS A 122 -5.87 -0.17 -15.05
N LYS A 123 -6.09 -0.06 -13.73
CA LYS A 123 -5.26 0.74 -12.82
C LYS A 123 -3.86 0.12 -12.62
N LEU A 124 -3.76 -1.19 -12.43
CA LEU A 124 -2.47 -1.90 -12.37
C LEU A 124 -1.66 -1.74 -13.67
N ALA A 125 -2.31 -1.88 -14.84
CA ALA A 125 -1.65 -1.69 -16.13
C ALA A 125 -1.16 -0.25 -16.34
N SER A 126 -1.93 0.73 -15.84
CA SER A 126 -1.54 2.15 -15.92
C SER A 126 -0.38 2.46 -14.98
N ALA A 127 -0.40 1.93 -13.75
CA ALA A 127 0.69 2.03 -12.82
C ALA A 127 1.99 1.40 -13.34
N ALA A 128 1.90 0.23 -14.00
CA ALA A 128 3.06 -0.42 -14.59
C ALA A 128 3.67 0.40 -15.75
N ARG A 129 2.86 1.15 -16.51
CA ARG A 129 3.37 2.08 -17.54
C ARG A 129 4.11 3.26 -16.92
N ASP A 130 3.54 3.87 -15.88
CA ASP A 130 4.19 4.98 -15.19
C ASP A 130 5.43 4.54 -14.40
N ALA A 131 5.45 3.34 -13.82
CA ALA A 131 6.65 2.77 -13.18
C ALA A 131 7.85 2.74 -14.14
N LYS A 132 7.65 2.37 -15.41
CA LYS A 132 8.70 2.40 -16.44
C LYS A 132 9.20 3.81 -16.78
N ARG A 133 8.36 4.84 -16.57
CA ARG A 133 8.77 6.24 -16.69
C ARG A 133 9.60 6.64 -15.47
N VAL A 134 9.12 6.32 -14.27
CA VAL A 134 9.80 6.58 -12.98
C VAL A 134 11.18 5.91 -12.93
N GLU A 135 11.33 4.70 -13.46
CA GLU A 135 12.63 4.01 -13.61
C GLU A 135 13.69 4.81 -14.38
N LYS A 136 13.25 5.68 -15.29
CA LYS A 136 14.13 6.50 -16.13
C LYS A 136 14.35 7.90 -15.58
N ASP A 137 13.67 8.26 -14.48
CA ASP A 137 13.77 9.58 -13.85
C ASP A 137 14.50 9.46 -12.50
N PRO A 138 15.77 9.91 -12.42
CA PRO A 138 16.54 9.88 -11.17
C PRO A 138 15.87 10.61 -10.01
N ASN A 139 15.03 11.62 -10.28
CA ASN A 139 14.36 12.40 -9.24
C ASN A 139 13.16 11.67 -8.64
N GLU A 140 12.60 10.70 -9.36
CA GLU A 140 11.41 9.96 -8.95
C GLU A 140 11.69 8.50 -8.62
N MET A 141 12.87 7.98 -8.97
CA MET A 141 13.27 6.58 -8.77
C MET A 141 13.04 6.08 -7.33
N GLY A 142 13.17 6.96 -6.33
CA GLY A 142 12.90 6.66 -4.92
C GLY A 142 11.45 6.25 -4.61
N LEU A 143 10.51 6.47 -5.53
CA LEU A 143 9.11 6.05 -5.45
C LEU A 143 8.88 4.59 -5.86
N LEU A 144 9.81 3.97 -6.60
CA LEU A 144 9.61 2.62 -7.15
C LEU A 144 9.36 1.56 -6.07
N PRO A 145 10.08 1.52 -4.93
CA PRO A 145 9.80 0.52 -3.91
C PRO A 145 8.34 0.60 -3.42
N ASP A 146 7.82 1.80 -3.17
CA ASP A 146 6.43 2.02 -2.76
C ASP A 146 5.42 1.57 -3.83
N ILE A 147 5.74 1.82 -5.12
CA ILE A 147 4.93 1.36 -6.26
C ILE A 147 4.85 -0.18 -6.25
N TYR A 148 5.98 -0.86 -6.12
CA TYR A 148 6.04 -2.31 -6.15
C TYR A 148 5.43 -2.98 -4.92
N VAL A 149 5.62 -2.42 -3.71
CA VAL A 149 4.94 -2.92 -2.50
C VAL A 149 3.43 -2.88 -2.69
N ARG A 150 2.88 -1.72 -3.09
CA ARG A 150 1.43 -1.56 -3.28
C ARG A 150 0.89 -2.47 -4.37
N GLN A 151 1.63 -2.60 -5.48
CA GLN A 151 1.27 -3.55 -6.53
C GLN A 151 1.23 -4.99 -5.99
N GLY A 152 2.23 -5.40 -5.21
CA GLY A 152 2.27 -6.70 -4.54
C GLY A 152 1.08 -6.93 -3.60
N GLU A 153 0.73 -5.94 -2.77
CA GLU A 153 -0.41 -5.99 -1.86
C GLU A 153 -1.74 -6.21 -2.59
N ILE A 154 -1.99 -5.44 -3.65
CA ILE A 154 -3.24 -5.51 -4.43
C ILE A 154 -3.36 -6.87 -5.11
N ILE A 155 -2.27 -7.33 -5.74
CA ILE A 155 -2.25 -8.62 -6.45
C ILE A 155 -2.42 -9.79 -5.47
N ALA A 156 -1.72 -9.77 -4.33
CA ALA A 156 -1.85 -10.79 -3.29
C ALA A 156 -3.28 -10.87 -2.73
N LYS A 157 -3.89 -9.71 -2.49
CA LYS A 157 -5.28 -9.60 -2.01
C LYS A 157 -6.25 -10.24 -2.99
N LEU A 158 -6.14 -9.92 -4.27
CA LEU A 158 -7.00 -10.49 -5.32
C LEU A 158 -6.74 -11.98 -5.53
N ALA A 159 -5.48 -12.42 -5.54
CA ALA A 159 -5.13 -13.84 -5.67
C ALA A 159 -5.70 -14.68 -4.52
N PHE A 160 -5.66 -14.15 -3.29
CA PHE A 160 -6.28 -14.80 -2.13
C PHE A 160 -7.79 -14.91 -2.26
N LEU A 161 -8.46 -13.84 -2.70
CA LEU A 161 -9.91 -13.86 -2.93
C LEU A 161 -10.30 -14.86 -4.01
N ALA A 162 -9.53 -14.89 -5.09
CA ALA A 162 -9.75 -15.82 -6.19
C ALA A 162 -9.60 -17.28 -5.74
N ARG A 163 -8.61 -17.58 -4.87
CA ARG A 163 -8.45 -18.89 -4.23
C ARG A 163 -9.64 -19.25 -3.33
N ALA A 164 -10.15 -18.29 -2.55
CA ALA A 164 -11.29 -18.50 -1.66
C ALA A 164 -12.62 -18.70 -2.41
N ALA A 165 -12.78 -18.08 -3.58
CA ALA A 165 -13.98 -18.22 -4.43
C ALA A 165 -13.98 -19.49 -5.32
N GLY A 166 -12.88 -20.27 -5.32
CA GLY A 166 -12.77 -21.53 -6.05
C GLY A 166 -12.22 -21.42 -7.47
N GLU A 167 -11.99 -22.58 -8.08
CA GLU A 167 -11.24 -22.77 -9.35
C GLU A 167 -11.71 -21.90 -10.53
N PRO A 168 -13.02 -21.69 -10.79
CA PRO A 168 -13.46 -20.88 -11.93
C PRO A 168 -13.01 -19.42 -11.83
N VAL A 169 -13.10 -18.82 -10.64
CA VAL A 169 -12.64 -17.44 -10.41
C VAL A 169 -11.12 -17.38 -10.43
N LEU A 170 -10.46 -18.33 -9.79
CA LEU A 170 -8.99 -18.45 -9.77
C LEU A 170 -8.40 -18.53 -11.19
N THR A 171 -8.97 -19.35 -12.06
CA THR A 171 -8.51 -19.51 -13.44
C THR A 171 -8.64 -18.21 -14.24
N GLN A 172 -9.76 -17.51 -14.13
CA GLN A 172 -10.00 -16.28 -14.89
C GLN A 172 -9.10 -15.13 -14.43
N VAL A 173 -8.96 -14.97 -13.10
CA VAL A 173 -8.09 -13.96 -12.49
C VAL A 173 -6.61 -14.28 -12.76
N GLY A 174 -6.22 -15.55 -12.72
CA GLY A 174 -4.87 -16.02 -13.06
C GLY A 174 -4.47 -15.72 -14.50
N LYS A 175 -5.38 -15.87 -15.47
CA LYS A 175 -5.17 -15.49 -16.89
C LYS A 175 -4.86 -13.99 -17.07
N GLN A 176 -5.20 -13.16 -16.10
CA GLN A 176 -4.96 -11.72 -16.10
C GLN A 176 -3.67 -11.33 -15.35
N GLY A 177 -2.84 -12.31 -14.97
CA GLY A 177 -1.56 -12.08 -14.28
C GLY A 177 -1.71 -11.79 -12.78
N ILE A 178 -2.88 -12.06 -12.20
CA ILE A 178 -3.11 -11.90 -10.77
C ILE A 178 -2.81 -13.23 -10.08
N THR A 179 -1.54 -13.42 -9.70
CA THR A 179 -1.07 -14.61 -9.01
C THR A 179 -0.17 -14.23 -7.84
N PHE A 180 -0.05 -15.15 -6.86
CA PHE A 180 0.89 -14.95 -5.76
C PHE A 180 2.35 -14.84 -6.22
N GLU A 181 2.73 -15.52 -7.31
CA GLU A 181 4.08 -15.40 -7.87
C GLU A 181 4.38 -13.96 -8.33
N ILE A 182 3.44 -13.31 -9.01
CA ILE A 182 3.59 -11.91 -9.44
C ILE A 182 3.58 -10.97 -8.23
N ALA A 183 2.78 -11.26 -7.21
CA ALA A 183 2.79 -10.50 -5.97
C ALA A 183 4.17 -10.59 -5.27
N GLU A 184 4.69 -11.80 -5.07
CA GLU A 184 6.01 -12.03 -4.47
C GLU A 184 7.13 -11.37 -5.27
N LYS A 185 7.09 -11.46 -6.60
CA LYS A 185 8.05 -10.76 -7.47
C LYS A 185 8.04 -9.26 -7.23
N SER A 186 6.88 -8.65 -6.99
CA SER A 186 6.75 -7.22 -6.71
C SER A 186 7.39 -6.88 -5.35
N TYR A 187 7.14 -7.66 -4.29
CA TYR A 187 7.81 -7.47 -3.01
C TYR A 187 9.33 -7.63 -3.09
N LYS A 188 9.81 -8.67 -3.78
CA LYS A 188 11.25 -8.88 -4.01
C LYS A 188 11.88 -7.71 -4.76
N GLN A 189 11.19 -7.20 -5.79
CA GLN A 189 11.67 -6.04 -6.54
C GLN A 189 11.74 -4.78 -5.66
N ALA A 190 10.73 -4.52 -4.82
CA ALA A 190 10.75 -3.40 -3.89
C ALA A 190 11.95 -3.48 -2.93
N LEU A 191 12.15 -4.65 -2.30
CA LEU A 191 13.25 -4.89 -1.39
C LEU A 191 14.61 -4.77 -2.10
N PHE A 192 14.74 -5.32 -3.30
CA PHE A 192 15.96 -5.20 -4.11
C PHE A 192 16.29 -3.74 -4.41
N LEU A 193 15.31 -2.96 -4.90
CA LEU A 193 15.53 -1.55 -5.23
C LEU A 193 15.95 -0.75 -4.01
N ARG A 194 15.28 -0.93 -2.86
CA ARG A 194 15.64 -0.19 -1.65
C ARG A 194 17.02 -0.61 -1.09
N SER A 195 17.37 -1.89 -1.18
CA SER A 195 18.67 -2.38 -0.68
C SER A 195 19.86 -2.07 -1.59
N THR A 196 19.65 -1.78 -2.88
CA THR A 196 20.73 -1.59 -3.86
C THR A 196 20.89 -0.16 -4.40
N GLN A 197 19.88 0.71 -4.30
CA GLN A 197 19.92 2.08 -4.84
C GLN A 197 20.80 3.07 -4.03
N GLY A 198 21.88 2.61 -3.39
CA GLY A 198 22.74 3.46 -2.57
C GLY A 198 22.03 4.07 -1.35
N ALA A 199 20.86 3.53 -1.00
CA ALA A 199 20.11 3.96 0.16
C ALA A 199 20.94 3.73 1.43
N GLU A 200 20.85 4.67 2.38
CA GLU A 200 21.45 4.49 3.69
C GLU A 200 21.03 3.14 4.28
N LYS A 201 21.99 2.45 4.93
CA LYS A 201 21.73 1.18 5.58
C LYS A 201 20.50 1.32 6.47
N GLY A 202 19.54 0.39 6.34
CA GLY A 202 18.33 0.36 7.17
C GLY A 202 17.07 0.96 6.55
N LEU A 203 17.18 1.67 5.41
CA LEU A 203 16.02 2.23 4.71
C LEU A 203 15.12 1.16 4.06
N ASP A 204 15.62 -0.06 3.87
CA ASP A 204 14.89 -1.25 3.39
C ASP A 204 14.03 -1.94 4.44
N GLY A 205 14.00 -1.42 5.67
CA GLY A 205 13.27 -2.04 6.77
C GLY A 205 11.77 -2.14 6.52
N MET A 206 11.15 -1.13 5.91
CA MET A 206 9.73 -1.20 5.59
C MET A 206 9.46 -2.27 4.54
N GLU A 207 10.26 -2.37 3.49
CA GLU A 207 10.10 -3.37 2.44
C GLU A 207 10.30 -4.79 2.98
N ARG A 208 11.26 -4.99 3.90
CA ARG A 208 11.43 -6.27 4.64
C ARG A 208 10.19 -6.63 5.43
N PHE A 209 9.69 -5.69 6.24
CA PHE A 209 8.49 -5.90 7.04
C PHE A 209 7.28 -6.28 6.16
N MET A 210 7.06 -5.53 5.07
CA MET A 210 5.92 -5.75 4.18
C MET A 210 6.03 -7.10 3.46
N TYR A 211 7.23 -7.48 3.00
CA TYR A 211 7.44 -8.76 2.34
C TYR A 211 7.29 -9.95 3.31
N ALA A 212 7.88 -9.86 4.51
CA ALA A 212 7.72 -10.90 5.53
C ALA A 212 6.25 -11.03 5.98
N SER A 213 5.53 -9.92 6.12
CA SER A 213 4.08 -9.92 6.42
C SER A 213 3.26 -10.59 5.30
N TYR A 214 3.63 -10.37 4.04
CA TYR A 214 3.01 -11.07 2.91
C TYR A 214 3.20 -12.59 3.01
N LEU A 215 4.44 -13.05 3.24
CA LEU A 215 4.71 -14.48 3.39
C LEU A 215 3.99 -15.07 4.60
N GLN A 216 4.09 -14.43 5.76
CA GLN A 216 3.42 -14.86 6.99
C GLN A 216 1.90 -15.00 6.81
N ARG A 217 1.28 -14.10 6.05
CA ARG A 217 -0.17 -14.11 5.82
C ARG A 217 -0.64 -15.19 4.84
N TYR A 218 0.12 -15.42 3.77
CA TYR A 218 -0.35 -16.24 2.64
C TYR A 218 0.38 -17.58 2.49
N PHE A 219 1.55 -17.70 3.10
CA PHE A 219 2.48 -18.84 3.04
C PHE A 219 3.14 -19.07 4.42
N PRO A 220 2.35 -19.27 5.50
CA PRO A 220 2.89 -19.44 6.85
C PRO A 220 3.87 -20.63 6.96
N GLU A 221 3.77 -21.62 6.07
CA GLU A 221 4.71 -22.74 5.98
C GLU A 221 6.13 -22.33 5.56
N ARG A 222 6.33 -21.13 5.00
CA ARG A 222 7.63 -20.60 4.57
C ARG A 222 8.36 -19.87 5.71
N GLU A 223 8.37 -20.45 6.91
CA GLU A 223 8.99 -19.85 8.09
C GLU A 223 10.47 -19.51 7.90
N SER A 224 11.23 -20.35 7.18
CA SER A 224 12.65 -20.11 6.91
C SER A 224 12.86 -18.81 6.12
N ASP A 225 12.02 -18.56 5.12
CA ASP A 225 12.13 -17.37 4.27
C ASP A 225 11.73 -16.13 5.07
N ILE A 226 10.71 -16.24 5.91
CA ILE A 226 10.29 -15.17 6.83
C ILE A 226 11.45 -14.80 7.76
N LYS A 227 12.08 -15.80 8.40
CA LYS A 227 13.27 -15.63 9.25
C LYS A 227 14.41 -14.93 8.51
N GLU A 228 14.72 -15.37 7.30
CA GLU A 228 15.78 -14.78 6.50
C GLU A 228 15.53 -13.29 6.21
N ILE A 229 14.30 -12.93 5.83
CA ILE A 229 13.93 -11.55 5.49
C ILE A 229 14.04 -10.62 6.70
N ILE A 230 13.61 -11.08 7.88
CA ILE A 230 13.59 -10.27 9.11
C ILE A 230 14.89 -10.33 9.91
N ALA A 231 15.77 -11.31 9.66
CA ALA A 231 17.02 -11.46 10.39
C ALA A 231 17.88 -10.19 10.49
N PRO A 232 17.98 -9.32 9.46
CA PRO A 232 18.77 -8.10 9.54
C PRO A 232 18.32 -7.12 10.64
N PHE A 233 17.05 -7.15 11.06
CA PHE A 233 16.54 -6.30 12.13
C PHE A 233 17.31 -6.50 13.45
N TYR A 234 17.69 -7.74 13.77
CA TYR A 234 18.34 -8.08 15.03
C TYR A 234 19.83 -8.48 14.87
N LYS A 235 20.27 -8.84 13.66
CA LYS A 235 21.70 -9.14 13.39
C LYS A 235 22.57 -7.90 13.25
N THR A 236 21.96 -6.72 13.07
CA THR A 236 22.67 -5.46 12.91
C THR A 236 22.04 -4.39 13.80
N ASN A 237 22.83 -3.44 14.29
CA ASN A 237 22.30 -2.30 15.06
C ASN A 237 21.64 -1.23 14.18
N VAL A 238 21.80 -1.33 12.85
CA VAL A 238 21.30 -0.38 11.86
C VAL A 238 19.80 -0.10 12.04
N TYR A 239 18.99 -1.13 12.28
CA TYR A 239 17.55 -0.98 12.36
C TYR A 239 17.02 -0.47 13.70
N GLN A 240 17.85 -0.35 14.73
CA GLN A 240 17.43 0.21 16.02
C GLN A 240 17.11 1.71 15.91
N THR A 241 17.80 2.41 15.01
CA THR A 241 17.63 3.85 14.76
C THR A 241 17.06 4.18 13.38
N ALA A 242 16.89 3.19 12.51
CA ALA A 242 16.30 3.40 11.19
C ALA A 242 14.84 3.88 11.28
N PRO A 243 14.30 4.57 10.24
CA PRO A 243 12.92 5.07 10.24
C PRO A 243 11.86 3.99 10.52
N VAL A 244 12.08 2.76 10.07
CA VAL A 244 11.21 1.62 10.37
C VAL A 244 11.05 1.37 11.87
N SER A 245 12.05 1.68 12.71
CA SER A 245 11.95 1.49 14.16
C SER A 245 10.83 2.32 14.79
N ILE A 246 10.59 3.53 14.27
CA ILE A 246 9.49 4.40 14.72
C ILE A 246 8.15 3.72 14.41
N PHE A 247 8.03 3.19 13.20
CA PHE A 247 6.85 2.44 12.77
C PHE A 247 6.62 1.21 13.65
N LEU A 248 7.65 0.37 13.86
CA LEU A 248 7.56 -0.86 14.66
C LEU A 248 7.19 -0.58 16.13
N ARG A 249 7.76 0.47 16.73
CA ARG A 249 7.38 0.93 18.07
C ARG A 249 5.92 1.36 18.15
N ALA A 250 5.45 2.12 17.16
CA ALA A 250 4.07 2.61 17.13
C ALA A 250 3.02 1.51 16.95
N GLN A 251 3.41 0.29 16.56
CA GLN A 251 2.51 -0.85 16.44
C GLN A 251 2.34 -1.66 17.74
N SER A 252 3.13 -1.39 18.80
CA SER A 252 2.87 -2.01 20.12
C SER A 252 1.49 -1.59 20.61
N ASN A 253 0.71 -2.55 21.12
CA ASN A 253 -0.67 -2.37 21.59
C ASN A 253 -1.68 -1.81 20.58
N ALA A 254 -1.35 -1.71 19.29
CA ALA A 254 -2.28 -1.25 18.27
C ALA A 254 -3.15 -2.42 17.77
N ASP A 255 -4.49 -2.32 17.79
CA ASP A 255 -5.36 -3.33 17.15
C ASP A 255 -5.41 -3.10 15.62
N THR A 256 -4.28 -3.38 14.97
CA THR A 256 -4.10 -3.26 13.54
C THR A 256 -3.66 -4.59 12.94
N TRP A 257 -3.84 -4.75 11.63
CA TRP A 257 -3.30 -5.92 10.93
C TRP A 257 -1.75 -5.94 10.96
N MET A 258 -1.11 -4.78 11.05
CA MET A 258 0.35 -4.65 11.12
C MET A 258 0.89 -5.21 12.46
N ASN A 259 0.22 -4.89 13.57
CA ASN A 259 0.53 -5.50 14.87
C ASN A 259 0.39 -7.03 14.80
N LYS A 260 -0.71 -7.55 14.26
CA LYS A 260 -0.95 -9.00 14.11
C LYS A 260 0.15 -9.68 13.28
N SER A 261 0.66 -9.01 12.25
CA SER A 261 1.81 -9.51 11.48
C SER A 261 3.11 -9.51 12.27
N LEU A 262 3.38 -8.47 13.07
CA LEU A 262 4.57 -8.42 13.94
C LEU A 262 4.54 -9.52 15.01
N VAL A 263 3.40 -9.72 15.66
CA VAL A 263 3.21 -10.78 16.67
C VAL A 263 3.45 -12.15 16.04
N GLY A 264 2.86 -12.43 14.88
CA GLY A 264 3.06 -13.73 14.24
C GLY A 264 4.49 -13.94 13.72
N MET A 265 5.19 -12.89 13.29
CA MET A 265 6.63 -13.01 12.97
C MET A 265 7.49 -13.24 14.22
N ALA A 266 7.13 -12.64 15.35
CA ALA A 266 7.79 -12.87 16.64
C ALA A 266 7.57 -14.30 17.17
N ALA A 267 6.42 -14.91 16.86
CA ALA A 267 6.17 -16.32 17.15
C ALA A 267 7.03 -17.26 16.28
N ILE A 268 7.33 -16.86 15.04
CA ILE A 268 8.19 -17.62 14.11
C ILE A 268 9.67 -17.51 14.54
N ASP A 269 10.15 -16.33 14.92
CA ASP A 269 11.55 -16.05 15.24
C ASP A 269 11.74 -15.39 16.62
N PRO A 270 12.20 -16.14 17.64
CA PRO A 270 12.48 -15.60 18.98
C PRO A 270 13.50 -14.47 19.01
N GLN A 271 14.45 -14.41 18.07
CA GLN A 271 15.41 -13.30 18.01
C GLN A 271 14.74 -12.01 17.54
N PHE A 272 13.77 -12.13 16.63
CA PHE A 272 12.94 -11.00 16.22
C PHE A 272 12.02 -10.54 17.36
N LYS A 273 11.44 -11.46 18.13
CA LYS A 273 10.72 -11.11 19.38
C LYS A 273 11.61 -10.30 20.32
N GLY A 274 12.83 -10.76 20.58
CA GLY A 274 13.80 -10.04 21.40
C GLY A 274 14.14 -8.63 20.89
N PHE A 275 14.22 -8.46 19.57
CA PHE A 275 14.41 -7.14 18.96
C PHE A 275 13.20 -6.21 19.18
N LEU A 276 11.97 -6.70 19.00
CA LEU A 276 10.76 -5.91 19.30
C LEU A 276 10.74 -5.49 20.78
N MET A 277 11.05 -6.41 21.70
CA MET A 277 11.14 -6.10 23.13
C MET A 277 12.20 -5.04 23.44
N SER A 278 13.35 -5.07 22.75
CA SER A 278 14.38 -4.03 22.90
C SER A 278 13.90 -2.62 22.48
N MET A 279 12.82 -2.54 21.69
CA MET A 279 12.20 -1.29 21.27
C MET A 279 11.04 -0.84 22.17
N GLY A 280 10.75 -1.56 23.25
CA GLY A 280 9.69 -1.20 24.22
C GLY A 280 8.42 -2.04 24.11
N TRP A 281 8.41 -3.09 23.29
CA TRP A 281 7.35 -4.11 23.37
C TRP A 281 7.51 -4.92 24.67
N THR A 282 6.40 -5.44 25.19
CA THR A 282 6.32 -6.24 26.41
C THR A 282 5.83 -7.65 26.10
N GLU A 283 5.93 -8.55 27.08
CA GLU A 283 5.35 -9.90 26.92
C GLU A 283 3.83 -9.88 26.69
N ALA A 284 3.13 -8.85 27.16
CA ALA A 284 1.68 -8.71 26.97
C ALA A 284 1.29 -8.31 25.53
N ASP A 285 2.27 -7.88 24.71
CA ASP A 285 2.04 -7.53 23.31
C ASP A 285 1.99 -8.75 22.37
N PHE A 286 2.33 -9.96 22.84
CA PHE A 286 2.45 -11.20 22.04
C PHE A 286 1.42 -12.25 22.42
#